data_AF-A0ABD3EHQ9-F1
#
_entry.id   AF-A0ABD3EHQ9-F1
#
_cell.length_a   1.000
_cell.length_b   1.000
_cell.length_c   1.000
_cell.angle_alpha   90.00
_cell.angle_beta   90.00
_cell.angle_gamma   90.00
#
_symmetry.space_group_name_H-M   'P 1'
#
loop_
_entity.id
_entity.type
_entity.pdbx_description
1 polymer ?
#
loop_
_entity_poly.entity_id
_entity_poly.type
_entity_poly.pdbx_seq_one_letter_code
_entity_poly.pdbx_strand_id
1 'polypeptide(L)'
;MASLKSFFIIIFVLAFVDCLVAKNLCNVNVNHPCDPLNLGSTCDVACKNSHLFPVNEFASSYCIPGFSNPSQNHCYCLYRC
;
A
#
# COMPACT_ATOMS: atom_id res chain seq x y z
N MET A 1 -22.62 34.61 2.49
CA MET A 1 -22.73 33.66 3.62
C MET A 1 -23.04 32.29 3.05
N ALA A 2 -22.06 31.38 3.02
CA ALA A 2 -22.28 30.01 2.55
C ALA A 2 -23.14 29.24 3.57
N SER A 3 -24.19 28.59 3.09
CA SER A 3 -25.12 27.84 3.94
C SER A 3 -24.43 26.62 4.56
N LEU A 4 -24.71 26.31 5.82
CA LEU A 4 -24.19 25.14 6.55
C LEU A 4 -24.34 23.83 5.76
N LYS A 5 -25.42 23.72 4.96
CA LYS A 5 -25.69 22.58 4.07
C LYS A 5 -24.62 22.38 2.99
N SER A 6 -24.02 23.46 2.47
CA SER A 6 -22.97 23.39 1.47
C SER A 6 -21.66 22.84 2.04
N PHE A 7 -21.36 23.09 3.31
CA PHE A 7 -20.16 22.54 3.97
C PHE A 7 -20.25 21.01 4.15
N PHE A 8 -21.41 20.48 4.54
CA PHE A 8 -21.60 19.03 4.67
C PHE A 8 -21.41 18.29 3.34
N ILE A 9 -21.87 18.87 2.24
CA ILE A 9 -21.69 18.27 0.90
C ILE A 9 -20.20 18.23 0.53
N ILE A 10 -19.45 19.30 0.79
CA ILE A 10 -18.02 19.36 0.48
C ILE A 10 -17.25 18.28 1.28
N ILE A 11 -17.52 18.17 2.58
CA ILE A 11 -16.88 17.16 3.44
C ILE A 11 -17.21 15.74 2.95
N PHE A 12 -18.46 15.50 2.58
CA PHE A 12 -18.90 14.19 2.09
C PHE A 12 -18.22 13.82 0.75
N VAL A 13 -18.10 14.78 -0.17
CA VAL A 13 -17.42 14.59 -1.45
C VAL A 13 -15.93 14.31 -1.25
N LEU A 14 -15.26 15.06 -0.37
CA LEU A 14 -13.84 14.83 -0.06
C LEU A 14 -13.63 13.43 0.53
N ALA A 15 -14.43 13.04 1.53
CA ALA A 15 -14.34 11.71 2.12
C ALA A 15 -14.65 10.59 1.12
N PHE A 16 -15.58 10.81 0.19
CA PHE A 16 -15.88 9.83 -0.86
C PHE A 16 -14.72 9.69 -1.85
N VAL A 17 -14.07 10.80 -2.23
CA VAL A 17 -12.88 10.78 -3.08
C VAL A 17 -11.71 10.09 -2.38
N ASP A 18 -11.45 10.39 -1.11
CA ASP A 18 -10.41 9.70 -0.32
C ASP A 18 -10.68 8.19 -0.21
N CYS A 19 -11.95 7.81 0.00
CA CYS A 19 -12.33 6.40 0.08
C CYS A 19 -12.22 5.70 -1.29
N LEU A 20 -12.47 6.42 -2.39
CA LEU A 20 -12.27 5.91 -3.75
C LEU A 20 -10.77 5.72 -4.06
N VAL A 21 -9.93 6.69 -3.68
CA VAL A 21 -8.46 6.62 -3.81
C VAL A 21 -7.87 5.50 -2.93
N ALA A 22 -8.45 5.24 -1.76
CA ALA A 22 -8.03 4.15 -0.88
C ALA A 22 -8.43 2.76 -1.38
N LYS A 23 -9.54 2.62 -2.13
CA LYS A 23 -9.94 1.35 -2.78
C LYS A 23 -9.05 0.97 -3.95
N ASN A 24 -8.30 1.94 -4.42
CA ASN A 24 -7.33 1.87 -5.48
C ASN A 24 -5.95 1.42 -4.93
N LEU A 25 -5.93 0.55 -3.91
CA LEU A 25 -4.70 -0.02 -3.37
C LEU A 25 -4.66 -1.52 -3.69
N CYS A 26 -3.74 -1.91 -4.57
CA CYS A 26 -3.48 -3.29 -4.93
C CYS A 26 -2.42 -3.87 -4.00
N ASN A 27 -2.75 -4.99 -3.36
CA ASN A 27 -1.79 -5.75 -2.57
C ASN A 27 -1.20 -6.86 -3.43
N VAL A 28 0.10 -6.82 -3.63
CA VAL A 28 0.84 -7.80 -4.43
C VAL A 28 1.87 -8.47 -3.54
N ASN A 29 1.78 -9.80 -3.44
CA ASN A 29 2.80 -10.59 -2.77
C ASN A 29 3.99 -10.75 -3.73
N VAL A 30 5.14 -10.19 -3.35
CA VAL A 30 6.39 -10.45 -4.03
C VAL A 30 7.14 -11.47 -3.20
N ASN A 31 7.30 -12.69 -3.74
CA ASN A 31 8.08 -13.75 -3.11
C ASN A 31 9.57 -13.35 -3.08
N HIS A 32 9.92 -12.48 -2.14
CA HIS A 32 11.26 -12.03 -1.85
C HIS A 32 11.54 -12.27 -0.36
N PRO A 33 12.68 -12.87 0.00
CA PRO A 33 13.05 -13.02 1.40
C PRO A 33 13.18 -11.64 2.04
N CYS A 34 12.52 -11.47 3.18
CA CYS A 34 12.65 -10.26 3.98
C CYS A 34 13.20 -10.59 5.36
N ASP A 35 14.00 -9.67 5.89
CA ASP A 35 14.54 -9.80 7.23
C ASP A 35 13.70 -8.91 8.16
N PRO A 36 13.03 -9.47 9.19
CA PRO A 36 12.21 -8.70 10.11
C PRO A 36 13.02 -7.70 10.94
N LEU A 37 14.37 -7.73 10.88
CA LEU A 37 15.24 -6.71 11.47
C LEU A 37 15.58 -5.57 10.49
N ASN A 38 15.40 -5.78 9.18
CA ASN A 38 15.60 -4.78 8.12
C ASN A 38 14.29 -4.57 7.32
N LEU A 39 13.20 -4.34 8.07
CA LEU A 39 11.79 -4.38 7.64
C LEU A 39 11.41 -3.57 6.38
N GLY A 40 12.16 -2.53 6.03
CA GLY A 40 11.74 -1.59 4.98
C GLY A 40 12.56 -1.64 3.70
N SER A 41 13.89 -1.66 3.78
CA SER A 41 14.70 -1.26 2.61
C SER A 41 14.77 -2.33 1.51
N THR A 42 14.88 -3.61 1.88
CA THR A 42 15.01 -4.70 0.90
C THR A 42 13.68 -5.04 0.24
N CYS A 43 12.57 -5.06 1.00
CA CYS A 43 11.24 -5.21 0.41
C CYS A 43 10.88 -4.00 -0.47
N ASP A 44 11.11 -2.76 -0.02
CA ASP A 44 10.79 -1.57 -0.83
C ASP A 44 11.53 -1.59 -2.16
N VAL A 45 12.82 -1.95 -2.16
CA VAL A 45 13.63 -2.04 -3.37
C VAL A 45 13.12 -3.18 -4.26
N ALA A 46 12.79 -4.35 -3.69
CA ALA A 46 12.22 -5.46 -4.45
C ALA A 46 10.87 -5.11 -5.09
N CYS A 47 9.99 -4.43 -4.35
CA CYS A 47 8.71 -3.94 -4.85
C CYS A 47 8.92 -2.93 -5.98
N LYS A 48 9.73 -1.89 -5.76
CA LYS A 48 10.02 -0.87 -6.78
C LYS A 48 10.67 -1.44 -8.04
N ASN A 49 11.46 -2.51 -7.91
CA ASN A 49 12.05 -3.21 -9.05
C ASN A 49 11.14 -4.31 -9.63
N SER A 50 9.99 -4.58 -9.02
CA SER A 50 9.05 -5.55 -9.54
C SER A 50 8.35 -4.95 -10.76
N HIS A 51 8.44 -5.61 -11.91
CA HIS A 51 7.81 -5.18 -13.16
C HIS A 51 6.26 -5.28 -13.14
N LEU A 52 5.67 -5.50 -11.96
CA LEU A 52 4.23 -5.67 -11.76
C LEU A 52 3.47 -4.35 -11.85
N PHE A 53 4.06 -3.25 -11.35
CA PHE A 53 3.48 -1.92 -11.38
C PHE A 53 4.57 -0.85 -11.58
N PRO A 54 4.24 0.31 -12.17
CA PRO A 54 5.18 1.43 -12.26
C PRO A 54 5.64 1.88 -10.87
N VAL A 55 6.90 2.28 -10.74
CA VAL A 55 7.49 2.74 -9.46
C VAL A 55 6.69 3.89 -8.83
N ASN A 56 6.05 4.73 -9.66
CA ASN A 56 5.23 5.85 -9.22
C ASN A 56 3.92 5.43 -8.52
N GLU A 57 3.48 4.20 -8.72
CA GLU A 57 2.30 3.63 -8.07
C GLU A 57 2.67 2.99 -6.73
N PHE A 58 3.96 2.83 -6.39
CA PHE A 58 4.34 2.20 -5.13
C PHE A 58 3.92 3.07 -3.93
N ALA A 59 3.06 2.53 -3.07
CA ALA A 59 2.61 3.19 -1.86
C ALA A 59 3.47 2.79 -0.65
N SER A 60 3.63 1.48 -0.41
CA SER A 60 4.37 0.96 0.74
C SER A 60 4.72 -0.52 0.57
N SER A 61 5.67 -1.03 1.36
CA SER A 61 5.89 -2.47 1.51
C SER A 61 5.91 -2.87 2.98
N TYR A 62 5.64 -4.13 3.26
CA TYR A 62 5.75 -4.68 4.60
C TYR A 62 6.15 -6.16 4.55
N CYS A 63 6.89 -6.59 5.56
CA CYS A 63 7.34 -7.97 5.71
C CYS A 63 6.42 -8.70 6.71
N ILE A 64 5.83 -9.83 6.30
CA ILE A 64 5.08 -10.72 7.20
C ILE A 64 5.89 -12.00 7.42
N PRO A 65 6.14 -12.41 8.67
CA PRO A 65 6.75 -13.71 8.95
C PRO A 65 5.82 -14.85 8.54
N GLY A 66 6.37 -15.83 7.82
CA GLY A 66 5.63 -17.01 7.39
C GLY A 66 5.17 -17.83 8.61
N PHE A 67 3.86 -18.04 8.74
CA PHE A 67 3.28 -18.81 9.85
C PHE A 67 3.80 -20.26 9.92
N SER A 68 4.11 -20.86 8.77
CA SER A 68 4.55 -22.25 8.68
C SER A 68 6.06 -22.43 8.70
N ASN A 69 6.83 -21.37 8.40
CA ASN A 69 8.28 -21.43 8.37
C ASN A 69 8.87 -20.05 8.66
N PRO A 70 9.48 -19.81 9.83
CA PRO A 70 10.01 -18.50 10.21
C PRO A 70 11.21 -18.05 9.36
N SER A 71 11.77 -18.94 8.55
CA SER A 71 12.79 -18.64 7.54
C SER A 71 12.20 -18.23 6.18
N GLN A 72 10.87 -18.30 6.01
CA GLN A 72 10.14 -17.83 4.82
C GLN A 72 9.31 -16.59 5.18
N ASN A 73 9.99 -15.48 5.40
CA ASN A 73 9.29 -14.21 5.51
C ASN A 73 8.90 -13.73 4.11
N HIS A 74 7.69 -13.20 3.96
CA HIS A 74 7.15 -12.76 2.69
C HIS A 74 7.07 -11.23 2.64
N CYS A 75 7.58 -10.63 1.55
CA CYS A 75 7.36 -9.23 1.23
C CYS A 75 5.99 -9.04 0.58
N TYR A 76 5.21 -8.10 1.11
CA TYR A 76 3.99 -7.62 0.49
C TYR A 76 4.18 -6.17 0.06
N CYS A 77 3.74 -5.88 -1.16
CA CYS A 77 3.82 -4.56 -1.77
C CYS A 77 2.41 -4.00 -1.92
N LEU A 78 2.21 -2.77 -1.46
CA LEU A 78 1.02 -1.98 -1.70
C LEU A 78 1.31 -1.03 -2.86
N TYR A 79 0.57 -1.18 -3.94
CA TYR A 79 0.56 -0.26 -5.09
C TYR A 79 -0.74 0.50 -5.14
N ARG A 80 -0.71 1.69 -5.71
CA ARG A 80 -1.86 2.39 -6.22
C ARG A 80 -2.23 1.76 -7.57
N CYS A 81 -3.47 1.32 -7.65
CA CYS A 81 -4.16 0.83 -8.83
C CYS A 81 -5.55 1.46 -8.78
#